data_AF-A0AAJ1YGG4-F1
#
_entry.id   AF-A0AAJ1YGG4-F1
#
_cell.length_a   1.000
_cell.length_b   1.000
_cell.length_c   1.000
_cell.angle_alpha   90.00
_cell.angle_beta   90.00
_cell.angle_gamma   90.00
#
_symmetry.space_group_name_H-M   'P 1'
#
loop_
_entity.id
_entity.type
_entity.pdbx_description
1 polymer ?
#
loop_
_entity_poly.entity_id
_entity_poly.type
_entity_poly.pdbx_seq_one_letter_code
_entity_poly.pdbx_strand_id
1 'polypeptide(L)'
;MQDVEKLRQNVLMLILAETGATTDDAQLASLQADDEIGTLLTNLITKVTAKTPVAVETTEASPLVANDDTLADEPKVVLTKSDDIPVVAPDIAGLPTPDDWQKAPFEPLEVQGDATLPEESAKENLKPGQIPSGTATPISTPQNNQPQAKINVANARTGVPFHSEIDIVLDDGTTAEVLAVAFSKDIGITFDPATSSLAGTATESGDFDITVTWSCPAAPQCTTQVPFIVNPDPRSLWKILEPPADSRYFKPHVAHQQILEPGVNIVAASRRGRSHEHAGTFRDDDFYIASNSDNGWNVMLVADGAGSAKNSREGSRIATQTVGNYLTTLLNSDKGQELKACVENWGTDDQRIVWEAFNRLFRQAAIMAVNNISNESIRAEESAKSYSTTLLVTVSLRTGAELFAASFWLGDGAIAAYGPVGKVRVLGTPDSGEYAGQTRFLDADAVNDANFSKRISIGKWTEVSHLVLMTDGVSDPRFETDNGLQNSQKWDDLIAELTPCLNDPSQPAERLAEWLNFFSPGNHDDRTLIVAW
;
A
#
# COMPACT_ATOMS: atom_id res chain seq x y z
N MET A 1 -51.52 -5.01 5.23
CA MET A 1 -51.72 -4.72 6.68
C MET A 1 -50.66 -5.41 7.54
N GLN A 2 -50.34 -6.70 7.31
CA GLN A 2 -49.24 -7.40 8.00
C GLN A 2 -47.85 -6.76 7.81
N ASP A 3 -47.53 -6.22 6.63
CA ASP A 3 -46.21 -5.56 6.40
C ASP A 3 -46.02 -4.26 7.19
N VAL A 4 -47.09 -3.49 7.38
CA VAL A 4 -47.02 -2.21 8.10
C VAL A 4 -46.83 -2.46 9.60
N GLU A 5 -47.47 -3.49 10.13
CA GLU A 5 -47.33 -3.88 11.53
C GLU A 5 -45.93 -4.40 11.86
N LYS A 6 -45.37 -5.24 10.99
CA LYS A 6 -43.99 -5.72 11.13
C LYS A 6 -42.98 -4.56 11.04
N LEU A 7 -43.19 -3.62 10.13
CA LEU A 7 -42.33 -2.47 9.98
C LEU A 7 -42.42 -1.52 11.19
N ARG A 8 -43.62 -1.35 11.75
CA ARG A 8 -43.85 -0.61 13.00
C ARG A 8 -43.04 -1.18 14.16
N GLN A 9 -43.07 -2.50 14.33
CA GLN A 9 -42.31 -3.20 15.38
C GLN A 9 -40.79 -3.02 15.18
N ASN A 10 -40.30 -3.12 13.94
CA ASN A 10 -38.88 -2.93 13.64
C ASN A 10 -38.41 -1.50 13.93
N VAL A 11 -39.19 -0.48 13.56
CA VAL A 11 -38.85 0.92 13.84
C VAL A 11 -38.86 1.19 15.35
N LEU A 12 -39.83 0.64 16.09
CA LEU A 12 -39.86 0.75 17.55
C LEU A 12 -38.62 0.13 18.20
N MET A 13 -38.21 -1.07 17.76
CA MET A 13 -37.00 -1.74 18.25
C MET A 13 -35.72 -0.94 17.96
N LEU A 14 -35.62 -0.32 16.78
CA LEU A 14 -34.49 0.55 16.43
C LEU A 14 -34.41 1.78 17.34
N ILE A 15 -35.55 2.41 17.64
CA ILE A 15 -35.60 3.56 18.55
C ILE A 15 -35.14 3.15 19.96
N LEU A 16 -35.61 2.01 20.47
CA LEU A 16 -35.20 1.49 21.79
C LEU A 16 -33.70 1.17 21.84
N ALA A 17 -33.16 0.56 20.77
CA ALA A 17 -31.73 0.26 20.66
C ALA A 17 -30.87 1.54 20.64
N GLU A 18 -31.28 2.56 19.88
CA GLU A 18 -30.50 3.79 19.70
C GLU A 18 -30.58 4.74 20.90
N THR A 19 -31.71 4.72 21.62
CA THR A 19 -31.89 5.50 22.86
C THR A 19 -31.28 4.83 24.09
N GLY A 20 -30.81 3.58 23.97
CA GLY A 20 -30.28 2.81 25.09
C GLY A 20 -31.32 2.45 26.15
N ALA A 21 -32.60 2.53 25.82
CA ALA A 21 -33.70 2.19 26.72
C ALA A 21 -33.76 0.67 26.91
N THR A 22 -33.49 0.19 28.13
CA THR A 22 -33.68 -1.22 28.48
C THR A 22 -35.16 -1.48 28.77
N THR A 23 -35.83 -2.22 27.90
CA THR A 23 -37.23 -2.65 28.10
C THR A 23 -37.30 -4.16 28.31
N ASP A 24 -38.03 -4.60 29.33
CA ASP A 24 -38.39 -6.02 29.46
C ASP A 24 -39.53 -6.41 28.49
N ASP A 25 -39.84 -7.71 28.40
CA ASP A 25 -40.87 -8.22 27.48
C ASP A 25 -42.27 -7.63 27.75
N ALA A 26 -42.58 -7.26 28.99
CA ALA A 26 -43.88 -6.69 29.35
C ALA A 26 -43.96 -5.19 28.96
N GLN A 27 -42.87 -4.45 29.15
CA GLN A 27 -42.73 -3.06 28.71
C GLN A 27 -42.73 -2.96 27.19
N LEU A 28 -42.04 -3.88 26.50
CA LEU A 28 -42.05 -3.95 25.05
C LEU A 28 -43.45 -4.25 24.52
N ALA A 29 -44.17 -5.21 25.11
CA ALA A 29 -45.55 -5.50 24.74
C ALA A 29 -46.48 -4.30 24.98
N SER A 30 -46.27 -3.54 26.06
CA SER A 30 -47.03 -2.32 26.34
C SER A 30 -46.78 -1.22 25.30
N LEU A 31 -45.53 -1.03 24.88
CA LEU A 31 -45.17 -0.04 23.84
C LEU A 31 -45.70 -0.44 22.46
N GLN A 32 -45.72 -1.73 22.14
CA GLN A 32 -46.28 -2.26 20.89
C GLN A 32 -47.82 -2.15 20.84
N ALA A 33 -48.47 -2.17 22.00
CA ALA A 33 -49.91 -2.02 22.15
C ALA A 33 -50.38 -0.56 22.35
N ASP A 34 -49.45 0.41 22.41
CA ASP A 34 -49.78 1.82 22.60
C ASP A 34 -50.33 2.45 21.31
N ASP A 35 -51.56 2.97 21.38
CA ASP A 35 -52.29 3.52 20.23
C ASP A 35 -51.67 4.82 19.69
N GLU A 36 -51.11 5.66 20.56
CA GLU A 36 -50.51 6.95 20.17
C GLU A 36 -49.20 6.72 19.44
N ILE A 37 -48.32 5.89 20.01
CA ILE A 37 -47.07 5.44 19.38
C ILE A 37 -47.37 4.74 18.07
N GLY A 38 -48.37 3.85 18.06
CA GLY A 38 -48.77 3.11 16.86
C GLY A 38 -49.22 4.03 15.72
N THR A 39 -49.98 5.08 16.04
CA THR A 39 -50.46 6.06 15.07
C THR A 39 -49.31 6.91 14.49
N LEU A 40 -48.39 7.36 15.34
CA LEU A 40 -47.22 8.15 14.92
C LEU A 40 -46.32 7.35 13.97
N LEU A 41 -46.01 6.11 14.32
CA LEU A 41 -45.18 5.23 13.49
C LEU A 41 -45.85 4.92 12.15
N THR A 42 -47.16 4.65 12.15
CA THR A 42 -47.92 4.42 10.92
C THR A 42 -47.90 5.64 10.00
N ASN A 43 -48.06 6.85 10.56
CA ASN A 43 -47.99 8.10 9.81
C ASN A 43 -46.60 8.34 9.23
N LEU A 44 -45.55 8.05 10.00
CA LEU A 44 -44.16 8.17 9.54
C LEU A 44 -43.90 7.22 8.37
N ILE A 45 -44.20 5.93 8.55
CA ILE A 45 -44.05 4.90 7.51
C ILE A 45 -44.80 5.32 6.24
N THR A 46 -46.06 5.72 6.37
CA THR A 46 -46.88 6.13 5.22
C THR A 46 -46.27 7.33 4.47
N LYS A 47 -45.77 8.35 5.19
CA LYS A 47 -45.15 9.53 4.59
C LYS A 47 -43.81 9.21 3.91
N VAL A 48 -43.02 8.30 4.48
CA VAL A 48 -41.73 7.87 3.92
C VAL A 48 -41.97 7.03 2.67
N THR A 49 -42.86 6.03 2.74
CA THR A 49 -43.21 5.19 1.59
C THR A 49 -43.81 6.00 0.44
N ALA A 50 -44.66 7.00 0.74
CA ALA A 50 -45.22 7.89 -0.28
C ALA A 50 -44.18 8.80 -0.97
N LYS A 51 -43.01 9.00 -0.36
CA LYS A 51 -41.90 9.79 -0.91
C LYS A 51 -40.83 8.95 -1.62
N THR A 52 -41.01 7.63 -1.64
CA THR A 52 -40.05 6.69 -2.24
C THR A 52 -40.69 6.06 -3.48
N PRO A 53 -40.13 6.23 -4.70
CA PRO A 53 -40.72 5.62 -5.90
C PRO A 53 -40.59 4.10 -5.86
N VAL A 54 -41.71 3.38 -6.01
CA VAL A 54 -41.73 1.91 -6.07
C VAL A 54 -41.34 1.46 -7.48
N ALA A 55 -40.21 0.78 -7.61
CA ALA A 55 -39.93 -0.09 -8.75
C ALA A 55 -40.77 -1.37 -8.60
N VAL A 56 -41.47 -1.76 -9.67
CA VAL A 56 -42.30 -2.97 -9.71
C VAL A 56 -41.39 -4.18 -9.96
N GLU A 57 -41.33 -5.12 -9.01
CA GLU A 57 -40.82 -6.46 -9.24
C GLU A 57 -41.98 -7.42 -9.57
N THR A 58 -41.80 -8.21 -10.63
CA THR A 58 -42.58 -9.42 -10.87
C THR A 58 -41.87 -10.63 -10.27
N THR A 59 -42.62 -11.28 -9.39
CA THR A 59 -42.40 -12.52 -8.66
C THR A 59 -42.00 -13.73 -9.52
N GLU A 60 -41.14 -14.59 -8.97
CA GLU A 60 -41.43 -16.02 -8.81
C GLU A 60 -40.55 -16.62 -7.69
N ALA A 61 -41.19 -17.37 -6.78
CA ALA A 61 -40.60 -17.95 -5.58
C ALA A 61 -40.64 -19.48 -5.64
N SER A 62 -39.65 -20.16 -5.02
CA SER A 62 -39.72 -21.47 -4.32
C SER A 62 -38.30 -21.97 -3.95
N PRO A 63 -38.10 -22.89 -2.97
CA PRO A 63 -38.05 -22.58 -1.55
C PRO A 63 -36.77 -23.11 -0.84
N LEU A 64 -36.62 -22.69 0.42
CA LEU A 64 -35.62 -23.11 1.41
C LEU A 64 -35.60 -24.63 1.67
N VAL A 65 -34.39 -25.19 1.79
CA VAL A 65 -34.13 -26.47 2.48
C VAL A 65 -33.45 -26.15 3.80
N ALA A 66 -34.11 -26.51 4.90
CA ALA A 66 -33.56 -26.52 6.24
C ALA A 66 -32.60 -27.72 6.39
N ASN A 67 -31.50 -27.53 7.10
CA ASN A 67 -30.91 -28.59 7.89
C ASN A 67 -30.34 -28.01 9.19
N ASP A 68 -30.71 -28.70 10.25
CA ASP A 68 -30.44 -28.45 11.64
C ASP A 68 -29.16 -29.18 12.09
N ASP A 69 -28.63 -28.74 13.22
CA ASP A 69 -27.84 -29.49 14.20
C ASP A 69 -26.34 -29.83 13.97
N THR A 70 -25.51 -29.21 14.84
CA THR A 70 -24.63 -29.81 15.87
C THR A 70 -23.18 -29.28 15.97
N LEU A 71 -22.98 -28.48 17.03
CA LEU A 71 -22.01 -28.60 18.13
C LEU A 71 -20.49 -28.85 17.88
N ALA A 72 -19.75 -27.97 18.55
CA ALA A 72 -18.46 -28.16 19.23
C ALA A 72 -17.17 -28.03 18.41
N ASP A 73 -16.52 -26.87 18.52
CA ASP A 73 -15.11 -26.83 18.91
C ASP A 73 -14.76 -25.45 19.49
N GLU A 74 -14.42 -25.41 20.79
CA GLU A 74 -13.85 -24.23 21.44
C GLU A 74 -12.37 -24.09 21.04
N PRO A 75 -11.91 -22.94 20.51
CA PRO A 75 -10.48 -22.75 20.27
C PRO A 75 -9.74 -22.38 21.56
N LYS A 76 -8.73 -23.20 21.87
CA LYS A 76 -7.77 -23.03 22.96
C LYS A 76 -6.99 -21.72 22.83
N VAL A 77 -6.92 -21.00 23.95
CA VAL A 77 -6.01 -19.87 24.21
C VAL A 77 -4.56 -20.34 24.15
N VAL A 78 -3.74 -19.74 23.28
CA VAL A 78 -2.28 -19.91 23.29
C VAL A 78 -1.65 -18.69 23.97
N LEU A 79 -1.22 -18.88 25.21
CA LEU A 79 -0.33 -17.99 25.94
C LEU A 79 1.09 -18.55 25.80
N THR A 80 2.01 -17.83 25.16
CA THR A 80 3.43 -18.15 25.23
C THR A 80 4.16 -17.11 26.08
N LYS A 81 4.69 -17.58 27.21
CA LYS A 81 5.74 -16.90 27.99
C LYS A 81 7.09 -17.15 27.32
N SER A 82 7.95 -16.14 27.38
CA SER A 82 9.37 -16.18 27.05
C SER A 82 10.13 -17.18 27.94
N ASP A 83 11.19 -17.80 27.39
CA ASP A 83 12.56 -17.75 27.93
C ASP A 83 13.55 -18.56 27.04
N ASP A 84 14.70 -17.92 26.77
CA ASP A 84 16.06 -18.39 26.46
C ASP A 84 16.37 -19.50 25.42
N ILE A 85 16.98 -19.09 24.29
CA ILE A 85 18.04 -19.83 23.56
C ILE A 85 19.12 -18.83 23.05
N PRO A 86 20.43 -19.10 23.20
CA PRO A 86 21.49 -18.09 23.21
C PRO A 86 22.00 -17.62 21.84
N VAL A 87 22.44 -16.36 21.83
CA VAL A 87 23.16 -15.68 20.74
C VAL A 87 24.57 -16.25 20.59
N VAL A 88 24.91 -16.65 19.36
CA VAL A 88 26.31 -16.86 18.93
C VAL A 88 26.66 -15.72 17.98
N ALA A 89 27.63 -14.90 18.38
CA ALA A 89 28.22 -13.87 17.54
C ALA A 89 29.32 -14.47 16.64
N PRO A 90 29.49 -13.97 15.41
CA PRO A 90 30.78 -14.01 14.74
C PRO A 90 31.43 -12.64 14.60
N ASP A 91 32.76 -12.68 14.62
CA ASP A 91 33.76 -11.62 14.57
C ASP A 91 33.57 -10.53 13.50
N ILE A 92 34.00 -9.33 13.88
CA ILE A 92 34.22 -8.17 13.01
C ILE A 92 35.57 -8.32 12.31
N ALA A 93 35.60 -8.48 10.98
CA ALA A 93 36.77 -8.19 10.16
C ALA A 93 36.39 -7.96 8.69
N GLY A 94 36.63 -6.75 8.16
CA GLY A 94 36.66 -6.48 6.71
C GLY A 94 35.79 -5.31 6.23
N LEU A 95 36.21 -4.08 6.49
CA LEU A 95 35.76 -2.91 5.72
C LEU A 95 36.67 -2.75 4.48
N PRO A 96 36.14 -2.68 3.24
CA PRO A 96 36.93 -2.34 2.07
C PRO A 96 37.23 -0.83 2.00
N THR A 97 38.46 -0.53 1.59
CA THR A 97 38.99 0.78 1.18
C THR A 97 38.96 0.89 -0.37
N PRO A 98 39.23 2.06 -0.99
CA PRO A 98 38.61 2.51 -2.24
C PRO A 98 39.16 1.87 -3.54
N ASP A 99 38.89 0.58 -3.74
CA ASP A 99 39.11 -0.18 -4.99
C ASP A 99 37.79 -0.77 -5.57
N ASP A 100 36.63 -0.34 -5.09
CA ASP A 100 35.33 -0.93 -5.44
C ASP A 100 34.75 -0.37 -6.76
N TRP A 101 35.25 -0.89 -7.90
CA TRP A 101 34.56 -0.85 -9.19
C TRP A 101 33.93 -2.20 -9.48
N GLN A 102 32.60 -2.29 -9.49
CA GLN A 102 31.88 -3.51 -9.90
C GLN A 102 31.52 -3.46 -11.40
N LYS A 103 31.93 -4.50 -12.17
CA LYS A 103 31.39 -4.79 -13.51
C LYS A 103 29.90 -5.17 -13.38
N ALA A 104 29.03 -4.52 -14.15
CA ALA A 104 27.61 -4.86 -14.21
C ALA A 104 27.40 -6.25 -14.84
N PRO A 105 26.60 -7.16 -14.23
CA PRO A 105 26.31 -8.46 -14.82
C PRO A 105 25.28 -8.38 -15.96
N PHE A 106 25.40 -9.32 -16.91
CA PHE A 106 24.54 -9.49 -18.09
C PHE A 106 23.49 -10.59 -17.81
N GLU A 107 22.21 -10.31 -18.04
CA GLU A 107 21.15 -11.33 -18.04
C GLU A 107 20.77 -11.72 -19.49
N PRO A 108 20.89 -13.01 -19.89
CA PRO A 108 20.41 -13.47 -21.19
C PRO A 108 18.89 -13.71 -21.17
N LEU A 109 18.19 -13.28 -22.23
CA LEU A 109 16.78 -13.61 -22.46
C LEU A 109 16.58 -15.11 -22.75
N GLU A 110 15.65 -15.72 -22.03
CA GLU A 110 15.13 -17.08 -22.29
C GLU A 110 14.40 -17.16 -23.64
N VAL A 111 14.75 -18.15 -24.45
CA VAL A 111 14.05 -18.49 -25.70
C VAL A 111 12.88 -19.41 -25.38
N GLN A 112 11.66 -18.88 -25.37
CA GLN A 112 10.45 -19.71 -25.43
C GLN A 112 10.15 -20.08 -26.90
N GLY A 113 9.94 -21.37 -27.11
CA GLY A 113 9.68 -21.96 -28.41
C GLY A 113 8.22 -21.90 -28.86
N ASP A 114 8.10 -22.03 -30.18
CA ASP A 114 6.97 -22.50 -30.99
C ASP A 114 5.67 -21.68 -31.00
N ALA A 115 5.52 -20.86 -32.06
CA ALA A 115 4.22 -20.53 -32.63
C ALA A 115 4.34 -20.27 -34.14
N THR A 116 3.67 -21.15 -34.89
CA THR A 116 3.36 -21.12 -36.32
C THR A 116 3.04 -19.73 -36.89
N LEU A 117 3.65 -19.40 -38.05
CA LEU A 117 3.18 -18.33 -38.95
C LEU A 117 2.51 -18.93 -40.20
N PRO A 118 1.49 -18.26 -40.77
CA PRO A 118 0.73 -18.77 -41.90
C PRO A 118 1.38 -18.44 -43.25
N GLU A 119 1.32 -19.41 -44.18
CA GLU A 119 1.62 -19.22 -45.61
C GLU A 119 0.44 -18.54 -46.32
N GLU A 120 0.72 -17.58 -47.19
CA GLU A 120 0.04 -17.55 -48.49
C GLU A 120 0.84 -16.90 -49.63
N SER A 121 0.79 -17.61 -50.76
CA SER A 121 0.89 -17.16 -52.16
C SER A 121 2.27 -17.13 -52.85
N ALA A 122 2.51 -18.15 -53.69
CA ALA A 122 2.47 -18.00 -55.16
C ALA A 122 2.49 -19.38 -55.85
N LYS A 123 1.49 -19.64 -56.70
CA LYS A 123 1.41 -20.85 -57.55
C LYS A 123 2.19 -20.62 -58.85
N GLU A 124 3.02 -21.59 -59.22
CA GLU A 124 3.24 -21.92 -60.64
C GLU A 124 3.23 -23.44 -60.82
N ASN A 125 2.37 -23.92 -61.73
CA ASN A 125 2.06 -25.32 -61.96
C ASN A 125 3.06 -25.97 -62.94
N LEU A 126 3.77 -27.01 -62.50
CA LEU A 126 4.44 -27.98 -63.39
C LEU A 126 3.80 -29.37 -63.23
N LYS A 127 3.51 -30.03 -64.36
CA LYS A 127 2.88 -31.37 -64.39
C LYS A 127 3.93 -32.49 -64.25
N PRO A 128 3.58 -33.67 -63.70
CA PRO A 128 4.52 -34.77 -63.53
C PRO A 128 5.11 -35.26 -64.86
N GLY A 129 6.45 -35.21 -65.01
CA GLY A 129 7.18 -35.77 -66.15
C GLY A 129 8.06 -34.81 -66.98
N GLN A 130 8.20 -33.54 -66.61
CA GLN A 130 9.14 -32.61 -67.27
C GLN A 130 10.46 -32.47 -66.51
N ILE A 131 11.58 -32.64 -67.22
CA ILE A 131 12.94 -32.33 -66.76
C ILE A 131 13.34 -30.99 -67.40
N PRO A 132 13.62 -29.92 -66.64
CA PRO A 132 14.26 -28.74 -67.20
C PRO A 132 15.75 -29.00 -67.43
N SER A 133 16.17 -28.80 -68.67
CA SER A 133 17.54 -28.90 -69.16
C SER A 133 18.51 -27.99 -68.42
N GLY A 134 19.72 -28.50 -68.19
CA GLY A 134 20.81 -27.77 -67.57
C GLY A 134 21.09 -26.42 -68.25
N THR A 135 21.29 -25.40 -67.42
CA THR A 135 21.95 -24.17 -67.82
C THR A 135 23.05 -23.87 -66.81
N ALA A 136 24.21 -23.55 -67.35
CA ALA A 136 25.51 -23.56 -66.70
C ALA A 136 25.59 -22.65 -65.46
N THR A 137 26.32 -23.12 -64.46
CA THR A 137 26.89 -22.32 -63.37
C THR A 137 27.75 -21.21 -63.96
N PRO A 138 27.50 -19.92 -63.69
CA PRO A 138 28.54 -18.92 -63.77
C PRO A 138 29.46 -19.16 -62.56
N ILE A 139 30.75 -19.33 -62.83
CA ILE A 139 31.79 -19.26 -61.80
C ILE A 139 31.71 -17.86 -61.19
N SER A 140 31.18 -17.75 -59.95
CA SER A 140 31.29 -16.51 -59.19
C SER A 140 32.75 -16.35 -58.77
N THR A 141 33.28 -15.18 -59.10
CA THR A 141 34.54 -14.67 -58.56
C THR A 141 34.41 -14.64 -57.03
N PRO A 142 35.42 -15.04 -56.23
CA PRO A 142 35.33 -14.92 -54.78
C PRO A 142 35.16 -13.43 -54.44
N GLN A 143 33.98 -13.04 -53.96
CA GLN A 143 33.80 -11.76 -53.30
C GLN A 143 34.64 -11.81 -52.03
N ASN A 144 35.62 -10.92 -51.94
CA ASN A 144 36.31 -10.63 -50.70
C ASN A 144 35.30 -9.92 -49.79
N ASN A 145 34.44 -10.69 -49.13
CA ASN A 145 33.51 -10.14 -48.14
C ASN A 145 34.36 -9.67 -46.96
N GLN A 146 34.42 -8.35 -46.75
CA GLN A 146 35.01 -7.81 -45.54
C GLN A 146 34.27 -8.38 -44.33
N PRO A 147 34.99 -8.74 -43.26
CA PRO A 147 34.36 -9.28 -42.06
C PRO A 147 33.35 -8.30 -41.48
N GLN A 148 32.22 -8.80 -41.02
CA GLN A 148 31.18 -8.00 -40.38
C GLN A 148 31.40 -7.97 -38.87
N ALA A 149 31.46 -6.77 -38.30
CA ALA A 149 31.57 -6.58 -36.86
C ALA A 149 30.20 -6.47 -36.19
N LYS A 150 29.97 -7.29 -35.18
CA LYS A 150 28.92 -7.10 -34.18
C LYS A 150 29.54 -6.37 -32.98
N ILE A 151 29.04 -5.18 -32.68
CA ILE A 151 29.57 -4.34 -31.60
C ILE A 151 28.48 -4.14 -30.55
N ASN A 152 28.81 -4.43 -29.29
CA ASN A 152 27.92 -4.23 -28.15
C ASN A 152 28.50 -3.14 -27.25
N VAL A 153 27.64 -2.21 -26.81
CA VAL A 153 28.02 -1.10 -25.92
C VAL A 153 26.98 -1.00 -24.81
N ALA A 154 27.43 -0.84 -23.56
CA ALA A 154 26.53 -0.67 -22.42
C ALA A 154 25.78 0.66 -22.48
N ASN A 155 24.54 0.67 -21.97
CA ASN A 155 23.75 1.89 -21.89
C ASN A 155 24.28 2.79 -20.77
N ALA A 156 24.42 4.09 -21.04
CA ALA A 156 24.75 5.08 -20.02
C ALA A 156 23.48 5.63 -19.33
N ARG A 157 23.68 6.49 -18.34
CA ARG A 157 22.60 7.27 -17.71
C ARG A 157 23.00 8.73 -17.61
N THR A 158 22.07 9.64 -17.90
CA THR A 158 22.30 11.09 -17.80
C THR A 158 22.72 11.48 -16.39
N GLY A 159 23.78 12.27 -16.28
CA GLY A 159 24.29 12.79 -15.01
C GLY A 159 25.06 11.78 -14.15
N VAL A 160 25.22 10.53 -14.59
CA VAL A 160 25.97 9.49 -13.86
C VAL A 160 27.32 9.24 -14.54
N PRO A 161 28.44 9.16 -13.78
CA PRO A 161 29.71 8.71 -14.32
C PRO A 161 29.58 7.33 -14.99
N PHE A 162 29.99 7.25 -16.24
CA PHE A 162 29.91 6.07 -17.08
C PHE A 162 31.31 5.61 -17.46
N HIS A 163 31.52 4.30 -17.42
CA HIS A 163 32.71 3.65 -17.94
C HIS A 163 32.36 2.26 -18.47
N SER A 164 32.64 1.99 -19.75
CA SER A 164 32.38 0.68 -20.38
C SER A 164 33.41 0.37 -21.46
N GLU A 165 33.92 -0.86 -21.45
CA GLU A 165 34.64 -1.43 -22.60
C GLU A 165 33.68 -1.60 -23.79
N ILE A 166 34.24 -1.60 -25.00
CA ILE A 166 33.50 -1.87 -26.24
C ILE A 166 33.76 -3.32 -26.63
N ASP A 167 32.71 -4.14 -26.66
CA ASP A 167 32.80 -5.53 -27.08
C ASP A 167 32.57 -5.62 -28.59
N ILE A 168 33.54 -6.19 -29.31
CA ILE A 168 33.51 -6.35 -30.77
C ILE A 168 33.81 -7.79 -31.14
N VAL A 169 32.90 -8.40 -31.89
CA VAL A 169 33.02 -9.77 -32.41
C VAL A 169 32.87 -9.75 -33.93
N LEU A 170 33.86 -10.28 -34.64
CA LEU A 170 33.79 -10.48 -36.08
C LEU A 170 33.14 -11.82 -36.41
N ASP A 171 32.37 -11.87 -37.50
CA ASP A 171 31.70 -13.07 -38.00
C ASP A 171 32.66 -14.20 -38.41
N ASP A 172 33.86 -13.86 -38.85
CA ASP A 172 34.93 -14.79 -39.18
C ASP A 172 35.75 -15.28 -37.98
N GLY A 173 35.43 -14.79 -36.76
CA GLY A 173 36.10 -15.16 -35.52
C GLY A 173 37.47 -14.52 -35.32
N THR A 174 37.89 -13.61 -36.21
CA THR A 174 39.17 -12.90 -36.06
C THR A 174 39.06 -11.82 -34.98
N THR A 175 40.16 -11.57 -34.27
CA THR A 175 40.21 -10.49 -33.29
C THR A 175 40.22 -9.13 -33.98
N ALA A 176 39.34 -8.23 -33.54
CA ALA A 176 39.32 -6.83 -33.95
C ALA A 176 39.87 -5.93 -32.85
N GLU A 177 40.53 -4.85 -33.25
CA GLU A 177 41.00 -3.78 -32.36
C GLU A 177 40.19 -2.50 -32.63
N VAL A 178 39.63 -1.90 -31.58
CA VAL A 178 38.89 -0.63 -31.69
C VAL A 178 39.88 0.53 -31.68
N LEU A 179 39.87 1.32 -32.76
CA LEU A 179 40.81 2.42 -32.98
C LEU A 179 40.24 3.78 -32.54
N ALA A 180 38.94 3.99 -32.75
CA ALA A 180 38.29 5.25 -32.41
C ALA A 180 36.77 5.08 -32.33
N VAL A 181 36.12 5.94 -31.55
CA VAL A 181 34.65 6.09 -31.56
C VAL A 181 34.31 7.55 -31.78
N ALA A 182 33.43 7.80 -32.75
CA ALA A 182 32.88 9.12 -33.01
C ALA A 182 31.40 9.15 -32.62
N PHE A 183 31.01 10.13 -31.82
CA PHE A 183 29.62 10.38 -31.45
C PHE A 183 28.98 11.33 -32.46
N SER A 184 27.73 11.08 -32.84
CA SER A 184 26.93 11.99 -33.68
C SER A 184 26.70 13.37 -33.05
N LYS A 185 26.81 13.46 -31.72
CA LYS A 185 26.70 14.68 -30.92
C LYS A 185 27.61 14.59 -29.70
N ASP A 186 28.15 15.72 -29.25
CA ASP A 186 28.86 15.79 -27.98
C ASP A 186 27.85 15.67 -26.83
N ILE A 187 27.94 14.54 -26.13
CA ILE A 187 27.10 14.19 -24.98
C ILE A 187 27.92 14.04 -23.70
N GLY A 188 29.20 14.45 -23.68
CA GLY A 188 30.06 14.31 -22.49
C GLY A 188 30.64 12.91 -22.24
N ILE A 189 30.52 11.99 -23.21
CA ILE A 189 31.18 10.68 -23.22
C ILE A 189 32.28 10.69 -24.28
N THR A 190 33.46 10.17 -23.93
CA THR A 190 34.63 10.11 -24.80
C THR A 190 35.20 8.70 -24.85
N PHE A 191 35.90 8.36 -25.94
CA PHE A 191 36.62 7.09 -26.06
C PHE A 191 38.08 7.28 -25.65
N ASP A 192 38.58 6.39 -24.79
CA ASP A 192 39.98 6.28 -24.45
C ASP A 192 40.63 5.13 -25.25
N PRO A 193 41.51 5.44 -26.22
CA PRO A 193 42.22 4.44 -27.01
C PRO A 193 43.16 3.55 -26.19
N ALA A 194 43.64 4.01 -25.03
CA ALA A 194 44.59 3.24 -24.21
C ALA A 194 43.93 2.06 -23.51
N THR A 195 42.66 2.22 -23.11
CA THR A 195 41.86 1.21 -22.41
C THR A 195 40.79 0.58 -23.30
N SER A 196 40.61 1.08 -24.54
CA SER A 196 39.54 0.69 -25.45
C SER A 196 38.14 0.80 -24.81
N SER A 197 37.94 1.84 -24.01
CA SER A 197 36.71 2.07 -23.24
C SER A 197 36.11 3.45 -23.51
N LEU A 198 34.79 3.54 -23.31
CA LEU A 198 34.05 4.79 -23.23
C LEU A 198 34.01 5.26 -21.79
N ALA A 199 34.27 6.55 -21.56
CA ALA A 199 34.24 7.17 -20.24
C ALA A 199 33.70 8.60 -20.28
N GLY A 200 33.00 9.01 -19.23
CA GLY A 200 32.53 10.39 -19.05
C GLY A 200 31.21 10.47 -18.28
N THR A 201 30.54 11.62 -18.32
CA THR A 201 29.21 11.80 -17.72
C THR A 201 28.27 12.34 -18.77
N ALA A 202 27.23 11.57 -19.09
CA ALA A 202 26.33 11.94 -20.16
C ALA A 202 25.50 13.19 -19.80
N THR A 203 25.48 14.21 -20.65
CA THR A 203 24.81 15.49 -20.38
C THR A 203 23.32 15.50 -20.74
N GLU A 204 22.87 14.56 -21.57
CA GLU A 204 21.49 14.42 -22.02
C GLU A 204 21.13 12.96 -22.26
N SER A 205 19.85 12.62 -22.15
CA SER A 205 19.32 11.28 -22.44
C SER A 205 18.87 11.18 -23.89
N GLY A 206 18.88 9.97 -24.45
CA GLY A 206 18.37 9.68 -25.78
C GLY A 206 19.09 8.51 -26.44
N ASP A 207 18.70 8.26 -27.68
CA ASP A 207 19.34 7.29 -28.56
C ASP A 207 20.29 8.03 -29.48
N PHE A 208 21.59 7.71 -29.41
CA PHE A 208 22.64 8.35 -30.19
C PHE A 208 23.29 7.33 -31.11
N ASP A 209 23.52 7.69 -32.37
CA ASP A 209 24.37 6.88 -33.23
C ASP A 209 25.84 7.16 -32.93
N ILE A 210 26.61 6.10 -32.71
CA ILE A 210 28.08 6.16 -32.60
C ILE A 210 28.71 5.36 -33.73
N THR A 211 29.80 5.89 -34.29
CA THR A 211 30.59 5.23 -35.32
C THR A 211 31.86 4.66 -34.70
N VAL A 212 31.97 3.34 -34.66
CA VAL A 212 33.14 2.64 -34.14
C VAL A 212 34.06 2.30 -35.31
N THR A 213 35.28 2.83 -35.26
CA THR A 213 36.36 2.51 -36.20
C THR A 213 37.19 1.39 -35.59
N TRP A 214 37.36 0.30 -36.33
CA TRP A 214 38.07 -0.89 -35.88
C TRP A 214 38.97 -1.44 -37.00
N SER A 215 39.92 -2.31 -36.64
CA SER A 215 40.81 -2.98 -37.58
C SER A 215 40.95 -4.47 -37.29
N CYS A 216 41.25 -5.25 -38.32
CA CYS A 216 41.63 -6.65 -38.20
C CYS A 216 42.74 -6.98 -39.21
N PRO A 217 43.41 -8.14 -39.11
CA PRO A 217 44.48 -8.52 -40.04
C PRO A 217 44.10 -8.49 -41.52
N ALA A 218 42.83 -8.74 -41.85
CA ALA A 218 42.31 -8.73 -43.22
C ALA A 218 41.86 -7.34 -43.70
N ALA A 219 41.53 -6.43 -42.78
CA ALA A 219 41.02 -5.10 -43.08
C ALA A 219 41.61 -4.08 -42.11
N PRO A 220 42.57 -3.24 -42.55
CA PRO A 220 43.31 -2.34 -41.67
C PRO A 220 42.45 -1.20 -41.09
N GLN A 221 41.29 -0.93 -41.69
CA GLN A 221 40.35 0.06 -41.19
C GLN A 221 38.93 -0.20 -41.71
N CYS A 222 38.01 -0.45 -40.78
CA CYS A 222 36.58 -0.63 -41.01
C CYS A 222 35.80 0.26 -40.04
N THR A 223 34.54 0.57 -40.40
CA THR A 223 33.65 1.37 -39.57
C THR A 223 32.30 0.69 -39.46
N THR A 224 31.77 0.62 -38.24
CA THR A 224 30.42 0.12 -37.97
C THR A 224 29.68 1.16 -37.15
N GLN A 225 28.46 1.50 -37.55
CA GLN A 225 27.57 2.34 -36.73
C GLN A 225 26.75 1.45 -35.81
N VAL A 226 26.65 1.85 -34.55
CA VAL A 226 25.81 1.20 -33.54
C VAL A 226 25.06 2.23 -32.70
N PRO A 227 23.85 1.90 -32.21
CA PRO A 227 23.13 2.75 -31.29
C PRO A 227 23.82 2.76 -29.90
N PHE A 228 23.84 3.92 -29.27
CA PHE A 228 24.29 4.16 -27.91
C PHE A 228 23.16 4.83 -27.14
N ILE A 229 22.62 4.12 -26.14
CA ILE A 229 21.45 4.57 -25.39
C ILE A 229 21.93 5.23 -24.09
N VAL A 230 21.52 6.48 -23.88
CA VAL A 230 21.65 7.15 -22.58
C VAL A 230 20.27 7.23 -21.93
N ASN A 231 20.07 6.46 -20.87
CA ASN A 231 18.83 6.49 -20.10
C ASN A 231 18.69 7.81 -19.34
N PRO A 232 17.48 8.41 -19.27
CA PRO A 232 17.23 9.58 -18.43
C PRO A 232 17.44 9.26 -16.95
N ASP A 233 17.66 10.30 -16.14
CA ASP A 233 17.48 10.18 -14.69
C ASP A 233 16.01 9.83 -14.43
N PRO A 234 15.69 8.69 -13.79
CA PRO A 234 14.32 8.32 -13.45
C PRO A 234 13.58 9.44 -12.70
N ARG A 235 14.29 10.27 -11.91
CA ARG A 235 13.70 11.41 -11.19
C ARG A 235 13.22 12.51 -12.13
N SER A 236 13.89 12.74 -13.25
CA SER A 236 13.50 13.78 -14.22
C SER A 236 12.24 13.43 -15.02
N LEU A 237 11.80 12.16 -14.98
CA LEU A 237 10.57 11.72 -15.64
C LEU A 237 9.30 12.06 -14.82
N TRP A 238 9.45 12.29 -13.52
CA TRP A 238 8.34 12.63 -12.64
C TRP A 238 7.88 14.06 -12.89
N LYS A 239 6.56 14.24 -12.95
CA LYS A 239 5.91 15.54 -13.15
C LYS A 239 5.14 15.84 -11.87
N ILE A 240 5.07 17.12 -11.50
CA ILE A 240 4.19 17.58 -10.43
C ILE A 240 3.03 18.29 -11.11
N LEU A 241 1.94 17.55 -11.32
CA LEU A 241 0.71 18.06 -11.91
C LEU A 241 -0.28 18.38 -10.78
N GLU A 242 -0.93 19.54 -10.90
CA GLU A 242 -2.01 19.93 -10.00
C GLU A 242 -3.31 19.23 -10.42
N PRO A 243 -4.09 18.71 -9.46
CA PRO A 243 -5.38 18.13 -9.76
C PRO A 243 -6.43 19.22 -10.03
N PRO A 244 -7.57 18.88 -10.64
CA PRO A 244 -8.63 19.84 -10.93
C PRO A 244 -9.14 20.55 -9.67
N ALA A 245 -9.09 21.89 -9.65
CA ALA A 245 -9.45 22.71 -8.50
C ALA A 245 -10.95 22.63 -8.11
N ASP A 246 -11.80 22.24 -9.06
CA ASP A 246 -13.25 22.09 -8.93
C ASP A 246 -13.70 20.64 -8.65
N SER A 247 -12.76 19.74 -8.31
CA SER A 247 -13.07 18.35 -7.99
C SER A 247 -14.00 18.24 -6.77
N ARG A 248 -15.02 17.36 -6.87
CA ARG A 248 -16.06 17.12 -5.85
C ARG A 248 -15.49 16.77 -4.47
N TYR A 249 -14.38 16.05 -4.43
CA TYR A 249 -13.69 15.62 -3.21
C TYR A 249 -12.28 16.21 -3.17
N PHE A 250 -12.21 17.54 -3.07
CA PHE A 250 -10.94 18.23 -2.92
C PHE A 250 -10.23 17.81 -1.63
N LYS A 251 -8.95 17.46 -1.71
CA LYS A 251 -8.10 17.15 -0.55
C LYS A 251 -6.78 17.91 -0.64
N PRO A 252 -6.26 18.54 0.42
CA PRO A 252 -4.93 19.14 0.39
C PRO A 252 -3.82 18.11 0.13
N HIS A 253 -2.75 18.51 -0.55
CA HIS A 253 -1.60 17.63 -0.83
C HIS A 253 -0.88 17.17 0.43
N VAL A 254 -0.86 18.01 1.46
CA VAL A 254 -0.23 17.75 2.75
C VAL A 254 -1.22 18.10 3.85
N ALA A 255 -1.31 17.23 4.87
CA ALA A 255 -2.04 17.50 6.09
C ALA A 255 -1.18 17.04 7.27
N HIS A 256 -1.20 17.79 8.37
CA HIS A 256 -0.52 17.40 9.59
C HIS A 256 -1.23 17.99 10.81
N GLN A 257 -1.14 17.29 11.94
CA GLN A 257 -1.77 17.67 13.20
C GLN A 257 -0.88 17.23 14.36
N GLN A 258 -0.95 17.96 15.48
CA GLN A 258 -0.27 17.59 16.72
C GLN A 258 -1.15 17.79 17.94
N ILE A 259 -0.93 16.96 18.95
CA ILE A 259 -1.46 17.08 20.31
C ILE A 259 -0.25 17.01 21.23
N LEU A 260 0.08 18.14 21.87
CA LEU A 260 1.23 18.29 22.77
C LEU A 260 0.72 18.78 24.12
N GLU A 261 0.40 17.83 25.00
CA GLU A 261 -0.16 18.06 26.33
C GLU A 261 0.74 17.40 27.39
N PRO A 262 0.64 17.79 28.68
CA PRO A 262 1.43 17.16 29.73
C PRO A 262 1.23 15.63 29.77
N GLY A 263 2.26 14.88 29.36
CA GLY A 263 2.25 13.42 29.33
C GLY A 263 1.66 12.79 28.06
N VAL A 264 1.27 13.60 27.07
CA VAL A 264 0.75 13.12 25.77
C VAL A 264 1.41 13.92 24.64
N ASN A 265 2.24 13.26 23.85
CA ASN A 265 2.71 13.80 22.57
C ASN A 265 2.21 12.88 21.46
N ILE A 266 1.45 13.44 20.51
CA ILE A 266 0.96 12.73 19.33
C ILE A 266 1.14 13.65 18.13
N VAL A 267 1.78 13.15 17.07
CA VAL A 267 1.83 13.84 15.78
C VAL A 267 1.31 12.92 14.70
N ALA A 268 0.65 13.52 13.73
CA ALA A 268 0.15 12.85 12.54
C ALA A 268 0.50 13.69 11.31
N ALA A 269 0.91 13.05 10.23
CA ALA A 269 1.15 13.70 8.96
C ALA A 269 0.75 12.78 7.81
N SER A 270 0.32 13.39 6.71
CA SER A 270 -0.07 12.71 5.49
C SER A 270 0.31 13.54 4.27
N ARG A 271 0.92 12.91 3.27
CA ARG A 271 1.51 13.57 2.10
C ARG A 271 1.15 12.84 0.81
N ARG A 272 0.82 13.62 -0.23
CA ARG A 272 0.61 13.14 -1.60
C ARG A 272 1.86 12.44 -2.15
N GLY A 273 1.65 11.25 -2.69
CA GLY A 273 2.63 10.41 -3.34
C GLY A 273 3.04 10.92 -4.72
N ARG A 274 4.20 10.45 -5.18
CA ARG A 274 4.75 10.83 -6.48
C ARG A 274 3.91 10.29 -7.64
N SER A 275 3.31 9.12 -7.49
CA SER A 275 2.34 8.54 -8.45
C SER A 275 1.19 9.51 -8.70
N HIS A 276 0.61 10.05 -7.63
CA HIS A 276 -0.48 11.02 -7.68
C HIS A 276 -0.04 12.39 -8.20
N GLU A 277 1.17 12.85 -7.84
CA GLU A 277 1.78 14.04 -8.45
C GLU A 277 1.89 13.91 -9.97
N HIS A 278 2.36 12.77 -10.47
CA HIS A 278 2.53 12.53 -11.90
C HIS A 278 1.19 12.39 -12.63
N ALA A 279 0.20 11.78 -11.99
CA ALA A 279 -1.13 11.62 -12.54
C ALA A 279 -1.99 12.90 -12.47
N GLY A 280 -1.58 13.89 -11.67
CA GLY A 280 -2.42 15.06 -11.38
C GLY A 280 -3.67 14.67 -10.59
N THR A 281 -3.55 13.70 -9.68
CA THR A 281 -4.61 13.30 -8.75
C THR A 281 -4.30 13.81 -7.35
N PHE A 282 -5.23 13.68 -6.42
CA PHE A 282 -4.99 14.09 -5.05
C PHE A 282 -4.40 12.95 -4.23
N ARG A 283 -4.02 13.27 -3.00
CA ARG A 283 -3.80 12.28 -1.97
C ARG A 283 -5.13 11.57 -1.64
N ASP A 284 -5.08 10.26 -1.55
CA ASP A 284 -6.16 9.36 -1.19
C ASP A 284 -6.07 8.89 0.27
N ASP A 285 -4.89 8.93 0.89
CA ASP A 285 -4.70 8.72 2.34
C ASP A 285 -5.45 9.72 3.25
N ASP A 286 -5.82 9.26 4.45
CA ASP A 286 -6.39 10.06 5.53
C ASP A 286 -5.96 9.59 6.94
N PHE A 287 -6.13 10.46 7.95
CA PHE A 287 -5.83 10.14 9.34
C PHE A 287 -6.78 10.82 10.32
N TYR A 288 -6.82 10.31 11.55
CA TYR A 288 -7.52 10.93 12.68
C TYR A 288 -6.71 10.77 13.95
N ILE A 289 -6.57 11.86 14.73
CA ILE A 289 -6.04 11.83 16.09
C ILE A 289 -6.96 12.57 17.05
N ALA A 290 -7.19 11.98 18.22
CA ALA A 290 -7.83 12.63 19.35
C ALA A 290 -7.19 12.18 20.65
N SER A 291 -7.17 13.08 21.63
CA SER A 291 -6.78 12.79 23.01
C SER A 291 -7.77 13.49 23.92
N ASN A 292 -7.97 12.95 25.11
CA ASN A 292 -8.66 13.63 26.19
C ASN A 292 -7.80 13.58 27.45
N SER A 293 -7.28 14.73 27.88
CA SER A 293 -6.47 14.86 29.09
C SER A 293 -7.19 14.46 30.38
N ASP A 294 -8.52 14.59 30.43
CA ASP A 294 -9.31 14.33 31.65
C ASP A 294 -9.41 12.82 31.94
N ASN A 295 -9.42 11.99 30.90
CA ASN A 295 -9.51 10.54 31.04
C ASN A 295 -8.25 9.79 30.57
N GLY A 296 -7.36 10.44 29.82
CA GLY A 296 -6.10 9.90 29.30
C GLY A 296 -6.23 9.02 28.05
N TRP A 297 -7.43 8.88 27.49
CA TRP A 297 -7.63 8.07 26.28
C TRP A 297 -7.12 8.79 25.04
N ASN A 298 -6.39 8.06 24.20
CA ASN A 298 -5.95 8.51 22.88
C ASN A 298 -6.53 7.62 21.80
N VAL A 299 -6.97 8.21 20.69
CA VAL A 299 -7.54 7.54 19.53
C VAL A 299 -6.74 7.96 18.29
N MET A 300 -6.17 7.00 17.58
CA MET A 300 -5.32 7.23 16.40
C MET A 300 -5.74 6.31 15.27
N LEU A 301 -5.90 6.86 14.07
CA LEU A 301 -6.33 6.11 12.89
C LEU A 301 -5.57 6.57 11.65
N VAL A 302 -5.18 5.61 10.81
CA VAL A 302 -4.76 5.87 9.43
C VAL A 302 -5.59 5.02 8.48
N ALA A 303 -5.85 5.55 7.30
CA ALA A 303 -6.56 4.85 6.24
C ALA A 303 -5.94 5.21 4.90
N ASP A 304 -5.55 4.20 4.14
CA ASP A 304 -5.11 4.33 2.75
C ASP A 304 -6.30 4.08 1.81
N GLY A 305 -6.54 5.05 0.93
CA GLY A 305 -7.55 4.95 -0.10
C GLY A 305 -6.99 4.24 -1.33
N ALA A 306 -7.60 3.11 -1.72
CA ALA A 306 -7.14 2.31 -2.84
C ALA A 306 -6.94 3.12 -4.14
N GLY A 307 -5.73 3.16 -4.69
CA GLY A 307 -5.43 3.88 -5.94
C GLY A 307 -6.21 3.39 -7.18
N SER A 308 -6.83 2.20 -7.09
CA SER A 308 -7.73 1.66 -8.13
C SER A 308 -9.17 2.21 -8.05
N ALA A 309 -9.52 2.89 -6.97
CA ALA A 309 -10.88 3.35 -6.67
C ALA A 309 -10.97 4.89 -6.74
N LYS A 310 -11.68 5.42 -7.73
CA LYS A 310 -11.68 6.86 -8.05
C LYS A 310 -12.09 7.83 -6.93
N ASN A 311 -12.87 7.37 -5.95
CA ASN A 311 -13.37 8.15 -4.81
C ASN A 311 -12.75 7.66 -3.48
N SER A 312 -11.68 6.88 -3.54
CA SER A 312 -10.99 6.28 -2.39
C SER A 312 -10.64 7.30 -1.32
N ARG A 313 -10.21 8.51 -1.72
CA ARG A 313 -9.93 9.61 -0.78
C ARG A 313 -11.08 10.03 0.10
N GLU A 314 -12.30 9.92 -0.42
CA GLU A 314 -13.51 10.22 0.33
C GLU A 314 -13.88 9.01 1.19
N GLY A 315 -13.62 7.80 0.70
CA GLY A 315 -13.72 6.57 1.47
C GLY A 315 -12.85 6.60 2.74
N SER A 316 -11.55 6.88 2.59
CA SER A 316 -10.59 6.98 3.70
C SER A 316 -10.98 8.08 4.68
N ARG A 317 -11.38 9.25 4.19
CA ARG A 317 -11.89 10.36 5.03
C ARG A 317 -13.15 9.97 5.80
N ILE A 318 -14.13 9.34 5.16
CA ILE A 318 -15.35 8.89 5.82
C ILE A 318 -15.02 7.84 6.87
N ALA A 319 -14.13 6.89 6.57
CA ALA A 319 -13.73 5.84 7.50
C ALA A 319 -13.05 6.42 8.75
N THR A 320 -11.99 7.22 8.58
CA THR A 320 -11.23 7.80 9.71
C THR A 320 -12.11 8.70 10.58
N GLN A 321 -12.93 9.55 9.96
CA GLN A 321 -13.80 10.48 10.69
C GLN A 321 -14.95 9.74 11.39
N THR A 322 -15.58 8.75 10.75
CA THR A 322 -16.69 8.02 11.37
C THR A 322 -16.20 7.23 12.58
N VAL A 323 -15.13 6.46 12.43
CA VAL A 323 -14.59 5.60 13.48
C VAL A 323 -13.97 6.44 14.59
N GLY A 324 -13.16 7.43 14.24
CA GLY A 324 -12.50 8.33 15.19
C GLY A 324 -13.50 9.06 16.08
N ASN A 325 -14.54 9.66 15.49
CA ASN A 325 -15.55 10.39 16.26
C ASN A 325 -16.40 9.46 17.15
N TYR A 326 -16.77 8.27 16.64
CA TYR A 326 -17.52 7.28 17.43
C TYR A 326 -16.72 6.83 18.66
N LEU A 327 -15.47 6.40 18.47
CA LEU A 327 -14.62 5.92 19.55
C LEU A 327 -14.32 7.04 20.56
N THR A 328 -13.98 8.23 20.09
CA THR A 328 -13.71 9.40 20.95
C THR A 328 -14.93 9.74 21.81
N THR A 329 -16.12 9.78 21.21
CA THR A 329 -17.37 10.07 21.95
C THR A 329 -17.64 9.02 23.02
N LEU A 330 -17.49 7.74 22.69
CA LEU A 330 -17.76 6.65 23.63
C LEU A 330 -16.74 6.58 24.77
N LEU A 331 -15.45 6.77 24.48
CA LEU A 331 -14.39 6.77 25.48
C LEU A 331 -14.45 7.99 26.41
N ASN A 332 -15.12 9.06 25.99
CA ASN A 332 -15.40 10.23 26.82
C ASN A 332 -16.67 10.10 27.68
N SER A 333 -17.42 9.00 27.54
CA SER A 333 -18.61 8.71 28.36
C SER A 333 -18.27 7.90 29.62
N ASP A 334 -19.26 7.65 30.47
CA ASP A 334 -19.13 6.79 31.65
C ASP A 334 -18.56 5.40 31.30
N LYS A 335 -18.92 4.85 30.13
CA LYS A 335 -18.36 3.57 29.64
C LYS A 335 -16.85 3.62 29.45
N GLY A 336 -16.31 4.76 29.03
CA GLY A 336 -14.88 4.95 28.89
C GLY A 336 -14.15 4.99 30.23
N GLN A 337 -14.81 5.49 31.28
CA GLN A 337 -14.28 5.46 32.65
C GLN A 337 -14.32 4.04 33.24
N GLU A 338 -15.40 3.30 33.01
CA GLU A 338 -15.50 1.88 33.41
C GLU A 338 -14.41 1.04 32.74
N LEU A 339 -14.19 1.23 31.43
CA LEU A 339 -13.12 0.55 30.69
C LEU A 339 -11.74 0.95 31.20
N LYS A 340 -11.53 2.23 31.51
CA LYS A 340 -10.28 2.70 32.11
C LYS A 340 -9.98 2.00 33.42
N ALA A 341 -10.95 1.87 34.32
CA ALA A 341 -10.77 1.16 35.58
C ALA A 341 -10.35 -0.30 35.38
N CYS A 342 -10.96 -0.99 34.40
CA CYS A 342 -10.57 -2.35 34.02
C CYS A 342 -9.14 -2.41 33.47
N VAL A 343 -8.74 -1.41 32.66
CA VAL A 343 -7.37 -1.31 32.12
C VAL A 343 -6.34 -1.01 33.21
N GLU A 344 -6.69 -0.22 34.21
CA GLU A 344 -5.82 0.09 35.34
C GLU A 344 -5.60 -1.14 36.23
N ASN A 345 -6.64 -1.93 36.51
CA ASN A 345 -6.53 -3.17 37.28
C ASN A 345 -5.84 -4.31 36.50
N TRP A 346 -6.21 -4.49 35.23
CA TRP A 346 -5.64 -5.45 34.28
C TRP A 346 -5.54 -6.91 34.75
N GLY A 347 -6.46 -7.36 35.61
CA GLY A 347 -6.58 -8.77 35.98
C GLY A 347 -7.13 -9.66 34.85
N THR A 348 -7.14 -10.98 35.03
CA THR A 348 -7.64 -11.92 34.00
C THR A 348 -9.10 -11.64 33.61
N ASP A 349 -9.97 -11.34 34.58
CA ASP A 349 -11.37 -11.02 34.32
C ASP A 349 -11.52 -9.66 33.63
N ASP A 350 -10.73 -8.67 34.03
CA ASP A 350 -10.72 -7.35 33.39
C ASP A 350 -10.24 -7.42 31.95
N GLN A 351 -9.22 -8.22 31.66
CA GLN A 351 -8.74 -8.44 30.30
C GLN A 351 -9.82 -9.02 29.41
N ARG A 352 -10.65 -9.95 29.91
CA ARG A 352 -11.81 -10.48 29.18
C ARG A 352 -12.86 -9.40 28.92
N ILE A 353 -13.19 -8.59 29.93
CA ILE A 353 -14.15 -7.48 29.79
C ILE A 353 -13.66 -6.46 28.76
N VAL A 354 -12.40 -6.06 28.85
CA VAL A 354 -11.78 -5.11 27.92
C VAL A 354 -11.74 -5.69 26.50
N TRP A 355 -11.40 -6.97 26.35
CA TRP A 355 -11.44 -7.66 25.05
C TRP A 355 -12.85 -7.64 24.43
N GLU A 356 -13.87 -8.08 25.17
CA GLU A 356 -15.25 -8.11 24.70
C GLU A 356 -15.75 -6.70 24.32
N ALA A 357 -15.36 -5.69 25.10
CA ALA A 357 -15.69 -4.30 24.83
C ALA A 357 -15.04 -3.80 23.54
N PHE A 358 -13.71 -3.90 23.39
CA PHE A 358 -13.03 -3.43 22.17
C PHE A 358 -13.43 -4.24 20.93
N ASN A 359 -13.70 -5.54 21.08
CA ASN A 359 -14.26 -6.35 19.99
C ASN A 359 -15.57 -5.77 19.46
N ARG A 360 -16.50 -5.45 20.37
CA ARG A 360 -17.77 -4.84 20.03
C ARG A 360 -17.58 -3.43 19.47
N LEU A 361 -16.73 -2.61 20.09
CA LEU A 361 -16.52 -1.21 19.67
C LEU A 361 -15.92 -1.12 18.27
N PHE A 362 -14.85 -1.85 17.98
CA PHE A 362 -14.25 -1.83 16.65
C PHE A 362 -15.19 -2.40 15.59
N ARG A 363 -15.95 -3.47 15.89
CA ARG A 363 -16.94 -4.00 14.95
C ARG A 363 -18.03 -2.96 14.63
N GLN A 364 -18.61 -2.34 15.65
CA GLN A 364 -19.66 -1.34 15.46
C GLN A 364 -19.14 -0.12 14.69
N ALA A 365 -17.95 0.37 15.03
CA ALA A 365 -17.36 1.51 14.34
C ALA A 365 -17.08 1.20 12.86
N ALA A 366 -16.57 0.01 12.56
CA ALA A 366 -16.33 -0.45 11.19
C ALA A 366 -17.65 -0.57 10.40
N ILE A 367 -18.72 -1.12 10.99
CA ILE A 367 -20.05 -1.17 10.38
C ILE A 367 -20.57 0.24 10.07
N MET A 368 -20.43 1.18 11.01
CA MET A 368 -20.83 2.57 10.80
C MET A 368 -20.08 3.22 9.63
N ALA A 369 -18.77 2.98 9.52
CA ALA A 369 -17.96 3.48 8.42
C ALA A 369 -18.42 2.91 7.06
N VAL A 370 -18.63 1.59 6.97
CA VAL A 370 -19.16 0.94 5.75
C VAL A 370 -20.52 1.51 5.36
N ASN A 371 -21.41 1.71 6.33
CA ASN A 371 -22.73 2.30 6.09
C ASN A 371 -22.63 3.75 5.60
N ASN A 372 -21.75 4.56 6.19
CA ASN A 372 -21.55 5.94 5.78
C ASN A 372 -20.92 6.06 4.39
N ILE A 373 -19.98 5.17 4.05
CA ILE A 373 -19.41 5.06 2.70
C ILE A 373 -20.51 4.68 1.70
N SER A 374 -21.33 3.68 2.03
CA SER A 374 -22.47 3.26 1.20
C SER A 374 -23.44 4.42 0.98
N ASN A 375 -23.79 5.16 2.04
CA ASN A 375 -24.66 6.33 1.96
C ASN A 375 -24.09 7.43 1.05
N GLU A 376 -22.80 7.74 1.15
CA GLU A 376 -22.17 8.71 0.25
C GLU A 376 -22.15 8.21 -1.19
N SER A 377 -21.88 6.92 -1.42
CA SER A 377 -21.90 6.33 -2.76
C SER A 377 -23.28 6.45 -3.42
N ILE A 378 -24.36 6.21 -2.66
CA ILE A 378 -25.75 6.39 -3.15
C ILE A 378 -26.02 7.86 -3.48
N ARG A 379 -25.63 8.78 -2.58
CA ARG A 379 -25.78 10.23 -2.81
C ARG A 379 -24.96 10.73 -3.99
N ALA A 380 -23.85 10.07 -4.29
CA ALA A 380 -22.99 10.38 -5.42
C ALA A 380 -23.42 9.71 -6.72
N GLU A 381 -24.38 8.80 -6.69
CA GLU A 381 -24.74 7.93 -7.81
C GLU A 381 -23.54 7.10 -8.31
N GLU A 382 -22.73 6.62 -7.36
CA GLU A 382 -21.49 5.88 -7.59
C GLU A 382 -21.52 4.51 -6.92
N SER A 383 -20.64 3.62 -7.35
CA SER A 383 -20.48 2.33 -6.67
C SER A 383 -19.76 2.49 -5.33
N ALA A 384 -20.17 1.74 -4.30
CA ALA A 384 -19.47 1.71 -3.01
C ALA A 384 -17.99 1.30 -3.16
N LYS A 385 -17.69 0.40 -4.10
CA LYS A 385 -16.32 -0.02 -4.43
C LYS A 385 -15.44 1.13 -4.95
N SER A 386 -16.02 2.22 -5.45
CA SER A 386 -15.24 3.41 -5.81
C SER A 386 -14.66 4.16 -4.60
N TYR A 387 -15.07 3.81 -3.38
CA TYR A 387 -14.61 4.40 -2.11
C TYR A 387 -13.77 3.41 -1.29
N SER A 388 -13.19 2.39 -1.92
CA SER A 388 -12.38 1.38 -1.22
C SER A 388 -11.22 2.01 -0.45
N THR A 389 -11.06 1.61 0.81
CA THR A 389 -10.05 2.11 1.74
C THR A 389 -9.65 1.04 2.74
N THR A 390 -8.41 1.07 3.22
CA THR A 390 -7.95 0.33 4.41
C THR A 390 -8.41 1.06 5.68
N LEU A 391 -8.21 0.43 6.84
CA LEU A 391 -8.47 1.05 8.14
C LEU A 391 -7.59 0.43 9.23
N LEU A 392 -6.67 1.24 9.76
CA LEU A 392 -5.85 0.90 10.92
C LEU A 392 -6.23 1.82 12.09
N VAL A 393 -6.51 1.23 13.25
CA VAL A 393 -6.99 1.95 14.43
C VAL A 393 -6.17 1.54 15.63
N THR A 394 -5.83 2.49 16.50
CA THR A 394 -5.37 2.20 17.86
C THR A 394 -6.01 3.14 18.86
N VAL A 395 -6.50 2.55 19.95
CA VAL A 395 -6.88 3.24 21.17
C VAL A 395 -5.83 2.94 22.23
N SER A 396 -5.32 3.96 22.91
CA SER A 396 -4.30 3.77 23.95
C SER A 396 -4.57 4.59 25.20
N LEU A 397 -4.03 4.09 26.32
CA LEU A 397 -4.08 4.73 27.63
C LEU A 397 -2.74 4.51 28.33
N ARG A 398 -2.11 5.59 28.78
CA ARG A 398 -0.86 5.51 29.55
C ARG A 398 -1.14 5.71 31.04
N THR A 399 -0.72 4.76 31.86
CA THR A 399 -0.86 4.80 33.31
C THR A 399 0.51 4.61 33.95
N GLY A 400 1.14 5.70 34.37
CA GLY A 400 2.52 5.68 34.87
C GLY A 400 3.51 5.20 33.79
N ALA A 401 4.23 4.11 34.09
CA ALA A 401 5.21 3.52 33.16
C ALA A 401 4.59 2.53 32.16
N GLU A 402 3.31 2.21 32.31
CA GLU A 402 2.61 1.24 31.47
C GLU A 402 1.82 1.92 30.36
N LEU A 403 1.84 1.33 29.17
CA LEU A 403 0.98 1.70 28.05
C LEU A 403 0.05 0.53 27.76
N PHE A 404 -1.26 0.79 27.82
CA PHE A 404 -2.28 -0.05 27.22
C PHE A 404 -2.52 0.38 25.77
N ALA A 405 -2.68 -0.58 24.87
CA ALA A 405 -3.15 -0.36 23.52
C ALA A 405 -4.13 -1.45 23.09
N ALA A 406 -5.22 -1.05 22.43
CA ALA A 406 -6.11 -1.90 21.66
C ALA A 406 -6.08 -1.44 20.21
N SER A 407 -5.83 -2.34 19.27
CA SER A 407 -5.74 -2.05 17.85
C SER A 407 -6.75 -2.85 17.03
N PHE A 408 -7.13 -2.28 15.90
CA PHE A 408 -7.85 -2.97 14.82
C PHE A 408 -7.10 -2.77 13.51
N TRP A 409 -6.88 -3.87 12.78
CA TRP A 409 -6.04 -3.89 11.58
C TRP A 409 -6.78 -4.49 10.38
N LEU A 410 -7.04 -3.65 9.37
CA LEU A 410 -7.59 -4.06 8.08
C LEU A 410 -6.83 -3.34 6.97
N GLY A 411 -6.03 -4.08 6.21
CA GLY A 411 -5.13 -3.55 5.18
C GLY A 411 -3.68 -3.96 5.42
N ASP A 412 -2.79 -3.30 4.71
CA ASP A 412 -1.38 -3.61 4.48
C ASP A 412 -0.40 -2.55 5.03
N GLY A 413 -0.89 -1.48 5.65
CA GLY A 413 -0.06 -0.61 6.50
C GLY A 413 0.43 -1.30 7.77
N ALA A 414 0.96 -0.54 8.74
CA ALA A 414 1.54 -1.10 9.97
C ALA A 414 1.12 -0.39 11.27
N ILE A 415 0.97 -1.17 12.36
CA ILE A 415 0.80 -0.70 13.74
C ILE A 415 1.83 -1.36 14.65
N ALA A 416 2.58 -0.59 15.44
CA ALA A 416 3.51 -1.18 16.41
C ALA A 416 3.67 -0.35 17.69
N ALA A 417 3.84 -1.05 18.81
CA ALA A 417 4.36 -0.49 20.06
C ALA A 417 5.86 -0.79 20.15
N TYR A 418 6.67 0.26 20.15
CA TYR A 418 8.13 0.18 20.15
C TYR A 418 8.73 0.69 21.46
N GLY A 419 9.74 -0.02 21.96
CA GLY A 419 10.54 0.40 23.11
C GLY A 419 10.83 -0.73 24.10
N PRO A 420 12.04 -0.73 24.70
CA PRO A 420 13.21 0.09 24.33
C PRO A 420 13.82 -0.34 22.97
N VAL A 421 14.97 0.22 22.59
CA VAL A 421 15.75 -0.19 21.40
C VAL A 421 15.88 -1.72 21.36
N GLY A 422 15.67 -2.31 20.19
CA GLY A 422 15.67 -3.75 19.97
C GLY A 422 14.35 -4.45 20.32
N LYS A 423 13.33 -3.74 20.83
CA LYS A 423 12.04 -4.32 21.25
C LYS A 423 10.87 -3.67 20.53
N VAL A 424 10.20 -4.47 19.71
CA VAL A 424 8.97 -4.07 19.01
C VAL A 424 7.86 -5.10 19.27
N ARG A 425 6.62 -4.60 19.31
CA ARG A 425 5.41 -5.41 19.34
C ARG A 425 4.52 -4.94 18.20
N VAL A 426 4.44 -5.72 17.13
CA VAL A 426 3.50 -5.47 16.04
C VAL A 426 2.09 -5.77 16.56
N LEU A 427 1.17 -4.82 16.40
CA LEU A 427 -0.17 -4.85 17.00
C LEU A 427 -1.24 -5.31 16.00
N GLY A 428 -0.94 -6.39 15.29
CA GLY A 428 -1.83 -7.02 14.33
C GLY A 428 -1.04 -7.86 13.33
N THR A 429 -1.75 -8.38 12.34
CA THR A 429 -1.16 -9.13 11.23
C THR A 429 -1.55 -8.38 9.95
N PRO A 430 -0.60 -8.00 9.09
CA PRO A 430 -0.91 -7.44 7.78
C PRO A 430 -1.92 -8.34 7.06
N ASP A 431 -2.99 -7.76 6.53
CA ASP A 431 -4.00 -8.52 5.79
C ASP A 431 -3.71 -8.44 4.29
N SER A 432 -2.57 -9.03 3.91
CA SER A 432 -2.34 -9.44 2.55
C SER A 432 -3.31 -10.60 2.26
N GLY A 433 -4.25 -10.42 1.33
CA GLY A 433 -5.31 -11.35 0.98
C GLY A 433 -4.84 -12.74 0.52
N GLU A 434 -5.68 -13.47 -0.22
CA GLU A 434 -5.39 -14.87 -0.58
C GLU A 434 -4.18 -15.01 -1.52
N TYR A 435 -3.81 -13.93 -2.20
CA TYR A 435 -2.65 -13.84 -3.08
C TYR A 435 -1.65 -12.84 -2.52
N ALA A 436 -0.36 -13.12 -2.70
CA ALA A 436 0.71 -12.19 -2.35
C ALA A 436 0.47 -10.83 -3.04
N GLY A 437 0.42 -9.75 -2.25
CA GLY A 437 0.16 -8.39 -2.73
C GLY A 437 -1.32 -8.01 -2.89
N GLN A 438 -2.27 -8.80 -2.39
CA GLN A 438 -3.68 -8.40 -2.37
C GLN A 438 -4.00 -7.59 -1.10
N THR A 439 -4.51 -6.37 -1.22
CA THR A 439 -5.00 -5.60 -0.06
C THR A 439 -6.45 -5.94 0.26
N ARG A 440 -6.78 -6.16 1.54
CA ARG A 440 -8.18 -6.24 1.99
C ARG A 440 -8.69 -4.87 2.43
N PHE A 441 -9.84 -4.47 1.89
CA PHE A 441 -10.45 -3.17 2.17
C PHE A 441 -11.62 -3.26 3.15
N LEU A 442 -11.99 -2.11 3.71
CA LEU A 442 -13.16 -1.92 4.55
C LEU A 442 -14.43 -1.96 3.72
N ASP A 443 -15.14 -3.08 3.77
CA ASP A 443 -16.42 -3.28 3.10
C ASP A 443 -17.38 -4.16 3.94
N ALA A 444 -18.54 -4.46 3.35
CA ALA A 444 -19.56 -5.29 3.98
C ALA A 444 -19.06 -6.71 4.29
N ASP A 445 -18.19 -7.27 3.47
CA ASP A 445 -17.67 -8.63 3.69
C ASP A 445 -16.67 -8.62 4.86
N ALA A 446 -15.81 -7.60 4.93
CA ALA A 446 -14.85 -7.42 6.01
C ALA A 446 -15.53 -7.31 7.39
N VAL A 447 -16.64 -6.57 7.51
CA VAL A 447 -17.34 -6.41 8.80
C VAL A 447 -18.22 -7.60 9.18
N ASN A 448 -18.63 -8.41 8.21
CA ASN A 448 -19.40 -9.64 8.42
C ASN A 448 -18.52 -10.89 8.55
N ASP A 449 -17.20 -10.77 8.37
CA ASP A 449 -16.24 -11.86 8.55
C ASP A 449 -16.36 -12.48 9.96
N ALA A 450 -16.55 -13.79 9.99
CA ALA A 450 -16.57 -14.59 11.22
C ALA A 450 -15.24 -14.46 12.00
N ASN A 451 -14.14 -14.17 11.30
CA ASN A 451 -12.81 -13.99 11.85
C ASN A 451 -12.45 -12.52 12.16
N PHE A 452 -13.40 -11.58 12.13
CA PHE A 452 -13.14 -10.17 12.43
C PHE A 452 -12.34 -9.95 13.73
N SER A 453 -12.58 -10.77 14.76
CA SER A 453 -11.85 -10.70 16.03
C SER A 453 -10.34 -10.95 15.91
N LYS A 454 -9.88 -11.69 14.90
CA LYS A 454 -8.44 -11.94 14.65
C LYS A 454 -7.70 -10.67 14.21
N ARG A 455 -8.43 -9.64 13.80
CA ARG A 455 -7.90 -8.33 13.40
C ARG A 455 -7.64 -7.40 14.58
N ILE A 456 -7.96 -7.86 15.78
CA ILE A 456 -7.88 -7.07 17.01
C ILE A 456 -6.75 -7.61 17.85
N SER A 457 -5.89 -6.71 18.32
CA SER A 457 -4.88 -7.02 19.33
C SER A 457 -5.05 -6.09 20.51
N ILE A 458 -4.94 -6.63 21.72
CA ILE A 458 -4.92 -5.83 22.95
C ILE A 458 -3.71 -6.19 23.79
N GLY A 459 -3.17 -5.22 24.51
CA GLY A 459 -2.14 -5.51 25.48
C GLY A 459 -1.77 -4.30 26.33
N LYS A 460 -1.03 -4.58 27.40
CA LYS A 460 -0.52 -3.59 28.34
C LYS A 460 0.92 -3.94 28.66
N TRP A 461 1.83 -2.99 28.48
CA TRP A 461 3.26 -3.23 28.61
C TRP A 461 3.98 -2.04 29.25
N THR A 462 5.08 -2.34 29.93
CA THR A 462 6.06 -1.34 30.34
C THR A 462 7.06 -1.04 29.22
N GLU A 463 7.77 0.08 29.38
CA GLU A 463 8.91 0.49 28.54
C GLU A 463 8.57 0.78 27.08
N VAL A 464 7.28 0.96 26.76
CA VAL A 464 6.88 1.44 25.44
C VAL A 464 7.18 2.93 25.34
N SER A 465 8.07 3.26 24.41
CA SER A 465 8.50 4.63 24.11
C SER A 465 7.71 5.25 22.97
N HIS A 466 7.27 4.45 22.00
CA HIS A 466 6.56 4.94 20.83
C HIS A 466 5.40 4.01 20.49
N LEU A 467 4.29 4.58 20.05
CA LEU A 467 3.20 3.88 19.39
C LEU A 467 3.05 4.47 17.99
N VAL A 468 3.17 3.63 16.97
CA VAL A 468 3.33 4.04 15.57
C VAL A 468 2.24 3.40 14.72
N LEU A 469 1.57 4.19 13.89
CA LEU A 469 0.60 3.74 12.87
C LEU A 469 1.00 4.34 11.53
N MET A 470 1.00 3.56 10.46
CA MET A 470 1.37 4.05 9.13
C MET A 470 0.67 3.31 7.99
N THR A 471 0.51 3.99 6.85
CA THR A 471 0.07 3.37 5.59
C THR A 471 1.24 2.66 4.89
N ASP A 472 0.92 1.83 3.90
CA ASP A 472 1.87 1.06 3.09
C ASP A 472 2.93 1.93 2.42
N GLY A 473 2.58 3.15 1.99
CA GLY A 473 3.55 4.10 1.43
C GLY A 473 4.68 4.51 2.39
N VAL A 474 4.57 4.22 3.69
CA VAL A 474 5.67 4.30 4.66
C VAL A 474 6.20 2.91 5.05
N SER A 475 5.34 1.93 5.31
CA SER A 475 5.79 0.61 5.77
C SER A 475 6.53 -0.17 4.69
N ASP A 476 6.12 -0.12 3.43
CA ASP A 476 6.76 -0.86 2.33
C ASP A 476 8.21 -0.41 2.13
N PRO A 477 8.54 0.90 2.01
CA PRO A 477 9.92 1.37 1.94
C PRO A 477 10.81 1.02 3.14
N ARG A 478 10.22 0.76 4.31
CA ARG A 478 10.98 0.57 5.55
C ARG A 478 11.11 -0.91 5.91
N PHE A 479 10.08 -1.69 5.67
CA PHE A 479 9.98 -3.07 6.08
C PHE A 479 10.02 -4.06 4.92
N GLU A 480 9.58 -3.68 3.72
CA GLU A 480 9.54 -4.47 2.48
C GLU A 480 8.64 -5.71 2.51
N THR A 481 8.56 -6.40 3.66
CA THR A 481 7.80 -7.63 3.87
C THR A 481 7.31 -7.72 5.31
N ASP A 482 6.37 -8.63 5.57
CA ASP A 482 5.91 -8.97 6.93
C ASP A 482 7.05 -9.41 7.85
N ASN A 483 8.06 -10.12 7.32
CA ASN A 483 9.26 -10.49 8.07
C ASN A 483 10.07 -9.25 8.48
N GLY A 484 10.07 -8.22 7.64
CA GLY A 484 10.67 -6.93 7.96
C GLY A 484 9.96 -6.22 9.12
N LEU A 485 8.63 -6.32 9.22
CA LEU A 485 7.88 -5.77 10.36
C LEU A 485 8.27 -6.43 11.69
N GLN A 486 8.72 -7.69 11.66
CA GLN A 486 9.22 -8.38 12.85
C GLN A 486 10.71 -8.11 13.14
N ASN A 487 11.42 -7.40 12.26
CA ASN A 487 12.83 -7.09 12.42
C ASN A 487 13.02 -5.84 13.29
N SER A 488 13.50 -6.02 14.52
CA SER A 488 13.71 -4.93 15.47
C SER A 488 14.71 -3.87 14.97
N GLN A 489 15.74 -4.24 14.21
CA GLN A 489 16.71 -3.27 13.67
C GLN A 489 16.04 -2.27 12.73
N LYS A 490 15.09 -2.72 11.89
CA LYS A 490 14.36 -1.82 10.98
C LYS A 490 13.51 -0.80 11.75
N TRP A 491 12.98 -1.18 12.91
CA TRP A 491 12.29 -0.24 13.82
C TRP A 491 13.24 0.70 14.53
N ASP A 492 14.40 0.21 14.98
CA ASP A 492 15.44 1.05 15.58
C ASP A 492 15.87 2.16 14.60
N ASP A 493 16.10 1.79 13.33
CA ASP A 493 16.47 2.71 12.26
C ASP A 493 15.35 3.74 11.98
N LEU A 494 14.09 3.28 11.87
CA LEU A 494 12.95 4.16 11.68
C LEU A 494 12.80 5.16 12.83
N ILE A 495 12.88 4.71 14.08
CA ILE A 495 12.74 5.59 15.25
C ILE A 495 13.91 6.56 15.35
N ALA A 496 15.13 6.13 15.00
CA ALA A 496 16.29 7.02 14.93
C ALA A 496 16.10 8.13 13.86
N GLU A 497 15.52 7.80 12.69
CA GLU A 497 15.17 8.78 11.66
C GLU A 497 14.08 9.77 12.11
N LEU A 498 13.09 9.30 12.87
CA LEU A 498 11.95 10.12 13.32
C LEU A 498 12.30 11.00 14.52
N THR A 499 13.20 10.54 15.40
CA THR A 499 13.56 11.23 16.66
C THR A 499 13.91 12.72 16.48
N PRO A 500 14.70 13.14 15.47
CA PRO A 500 14.96 14.55 15.21
C PRO A 500 13.71 15.37 14.85
N CYS A 501 12.73 14.77 14.16
CA CYS A 501 11.46 15.43 13.83
C CYS A 501 10.59 15.56 15.08
N LEU A 502 10.52 14.52 15.91
CA LEU A 502 9.70 14.47 17.12
C LEU A 502 10.22 15.40 18.22
N ASN A 503 11.54 15.54 18.34
CA ASN A 503 12.17 16.41 19.34
C ASN A 503 12.25 17.89 18.92
N ASP A 504 11.73 18.27 17.75
CA ASP A 504 11.65 19.67 17.37
C ASP A 504 10.61 20.39 18.27
N PRO A 505 11.03 21.38 19.08
CA PRO A 505 10.14 22.01 20.05
C PRO A 505 9.15 22.99 19.41
N SER A 506 9.28 23.30 18.12
CA SER A 506 8.45 24.29 17.45
C SER A 506 7.27 23.65 16.70
N GLN A 507 7.56 22.69 15.81
CA GLN A 507 6.58 22.19 14.84
C GLN A 507 6.84 20.71 14.44
N PRO A 508 6.76 19.74 15.38
CA PRO A 508 7.09 18.34 15.10
C PRO A 508 6.19 17.71 14.02
N ALA A 509 4.91 18.11 13.93
CA ALA A 509 4.01 17.62 12.87
C ALA A 509 4.39 18.11 11.46
N GLU A 510 4.88 19.35 11.32
CA GLU A 510 5.35 19.88 10.04
C GLU A 510 6.64 19.18 9.61
N ARG A 511 7.57 18.98 10.55
CA ARG A 511 8.82 18.22 10.32
C ARG A 511 8.55 16.77 9.94
N LEU A 512 7.53 16.14 10.51
CA LEU A 512 7.08 14.81 10.10
C LEU A 512 6.54 14.82 8.66
N ALA A 513 5.73 15.83 8.29
CA ALA A 513 5.21 15.98 6.93
C ALA A 513 6.31 16.21 5.88
N GLU A 514 7.39 16.91 6.25
CA GLU A 514 8.59 17.05 5.43
C GLU A 514 9.36 15.73 5.31
N TRP A 515 9.53 15.00 6.42
CA TRP A 515 10.19 13.69 6.42
C TRP A 515 9.50 12.69 5.50
N LEU A 516 8.16 12.70 5.44
CA LEU A 516 7.38 11.88 4.52
C LEU A 516 7.71 12.13 3.04
N ASN A 517 8.46 13.18 2.68
CA ASN A 517 8.90 13.41 1.30
C ASN A 517 10.12 12.58 0.86
N PHE A 518 10.61 11.63 1.68
CA PHE A 518 11.81 10.83 1.34
C PHE A 518 11.70 10.12 -0.02
N PHE A 519 12.82 9.85 -0.68
CA PHE A 519 12.82 9.10 -1.93
C PHE A 519 13.03 7.61 -1.66
N SER A 520 12.18 6.75 -2.23
CA SER A 520 12.39 5.30 -2.23
C SER A 520 12.11 4.77 -3.64
N PRO A 521 13.09 4.09 -4.29
CA PRO A 521 12.86 3.45 -5.58
C PRO A 521 11.67 2.47 -5.51
N GLY A 522 10.80 2.49 -6.52
CA GLY A 522 9.64 1.60 -6.60
C GLY A 522 8.47 1.97 -5.69
N ASN A 523 8.66 2.86 -4.70
CA ASN A 523 7.65 3.23 -3.74
C ASN A 523 7.23 4.69 -3.90
N HIS A 524 6.05 4.89 -4.49
CA HIS A 524 5.59 6.19 -4.96
C HIS A 524 4.23 6.60 -4.40
N ASP A 525 3.67 5.80 -3.50
CA ASP A 525 2.35 6.02 -2.94
C ASP A 525 2.28 7.23 -2.00
N ASP A 526 1.05 7.61 -1.66
CA ASP A 526 0.75 8.49 -0.55
C ASP A 526 1.34 7.94 0.74
N ARG A 527 1.63 8.84 1.68
CA ARG A 527 2.30 8.45 2.91
C ARG A 527 1.64 9.08 4.10
N THR A 528 1.24 8.25 5.04
CA THR A 528 0.63 8.69 6.29
C THR A 528 1.25 7.99 7.46
N LEU A 529 1.53 8.77 8.51
CA LEU A 529 2.20 8.31 9.71
C LEU A 529 1.66 9.04 10.93
N ILE A 530 1.36 8.29 11.98
CA ILE A 530 1.07 8.79 13.32
C ILE A 530 2.11 8.22 14.28
N VAL A 531 2.63 9.08 15.15
CA VAL A 531 3.54 8.68 16.23
C VAL A 531 3.06 9.31 17.54
N ALA A 532 2.91 8.47 18.57
CA ALA A 532 2.74 8.91 19.95
C ALA A 532 3.97 8.52 20.77
N TRP A 533 4.56 9.44 21.56
CA TRP A 533 5.81 9.21 22.29
C TRP A 533 5.91 9.89 23.66
#